data_AF-O45460-F1
#
_entry.id   AF-O45460-F1
#
_cell.length_a   1.000
_cell.length_b   1.000
_cell.length_c   1.000
_cell.angle_alpha   90.00
_cell.angle_beta   90.00
_cell.angle_gamma   90.00
#
_symmetry.space_group_name_H-M   'P 1'
#
loop_
_entity.id
_entity.type
_entity.pdbx_description
1 polymer ?
#
loop_
_entity_poly.entity_id
_entity_poly.type
_entity_poly.pdbx_seq_one_letter_code
_entity_poly.pdbx_strand_id
1 'polypeptide(L)'
;MEIPSTSSEMTYFSVKCAICYKAGHGQHFGVETCRACAAFFRRTVVLNRKYKCTRKSGKCKIGSDETKDVMCKFCRFKKCIDLGMTTENVRTDQVINLNVEPSTSQSLVRLEMTSLQPETDDSNRVQYQIIHPRTRGPAILIDVNAIIKRSKTILETHFFPDDDVIVELNPLEKMTFCLRKLRSKQSWNPNFFTKINFLDLFEFWESQMEDTATWLMYSGEFRKLPNHEKIAIFKIVWAVWRRLERYTMTAQVFGQKCYDEQILLHSHQDAARFTDYDVDYSYITDQGFEKINGLFGGKMIQYFDIIVKPYLELELSDTEIAYILCQIVWNYAGRRLQGQTQAAGERFLEVISNNLHKYYEDKSGNRKRAEDKQNYVARLAKMMQIVNQMLNAQLKMENTMDVAMLFNTFNIVFTEPEFFRV
;
A
#
# COMPACT_ATOMS: atom_id res chain seq x y z
N MET A 1 17.54 45.42 -3.86
CA MET A 1 17.69 44.62 -2.62
C MET A 1 17.43 43.19 -3.04
N GLU A 2 18.49 42.45 -3.35
CA GLU A 2 18.38 41.04 -3.71
C GLU A 2 18.03 40.26 -2.44
N ILE A 3 16.88 39.59 -2.47
CA ILE A 3 16.42 38.73 -1.36
C ILE A 3 16.83 37.31 -1.74
N PRO A 4 17.70 36.64 -0.97
CA PRO A 4 18.23 35.34 -1.32
C PRO A 4 17.18 34.24 -1.14
N SER A 5 17.03 33.41 -2.17
CA SER A 5 16.27 32.17 -2.14
C SER A 5 17.01 31.13 -1.29
N THR A 6 16.58 30.95 -0.04
CA THR A 6 16.97 29.82 0.78
C THR A 6 16.24 28.56 0.31
N SER A 7 16.83 27.82 -0.63
CA SER A 7 16.48 26.41 -0.82
C SER A 7 17.04 25.63 0.37
N SER A 8 16.16 25.23 1.29
CA SER A 8 16.50 24.27 2.32
C SER A 8 16.79 22.92 1.66
N GLU A 9 18.06 22.67 1.33
CA GLU A 9 18.57 21.38 0.86
C GLU A 9 18.29 20.32 1.91
N MET A 10 17.21 19.57 1.73
CA MET A 10 16.90 18.42 2.55
C MET A 10 17.81 17.27 2.11
N THR A 11 18.94 17.13 2.81
CA THR A 11 19.96 16.11 2.55
C THR A 11 19.41 14.72 2.89
N TYR A 12 19.18 13.89 1.86
CA TYR A 12 18.80 12.49 2.04
C TYR A 12 19.99 11.71 2.59
N PHE A 13 19.91 11.28 3.85
CA PHE A 13 20.82 10.26 4.36
C PHE A 13 20.47 8.92 3.70
N SER A 14 21.28 8.47 2.74
CA SER A 14 21.22 7.07 2.31
C SER A 14 21.50 6.20 3.53
N VAL A 15 20.48 5.48 3.98
CA VAL A 15 20.57 4.65 5.17
C VAL A 15 21.57 3.54 4.89
N LYS A 16 22.61 3.40 5.71
CA LYS A 16 23.67 2.39 5.51
C LYS A 16 23.30 1.09 6.22
N CYS A 17 23.65 -0.03 5.62
CA CYS A 17 23.51 -1.35 6.23
C CYS A 17 24.32 -1.41 7.53
N ALA A 18 23.67 -1.69 8.66
CA ALA A 18 24.34 -1.78 9.97
C ALA A 18 25.42 -2.88 10.02
N ILE A 19 25.33 -3.89 9.14
CA ILE A 19 26.31 -4.98 9.07
C ILE A 19 27.55 -4.56 8.28
N CYS A 20 27.41 -4.16 7.02
CA CYS A 20 28.53 -3.97 6.10
C CYS A 20 28.75 -2.54 5.61
N TYR A 21 27.92 -1.59 6.04
CA TYR A 21 27.96 -0.15 5.71
C TYR A 21 27.81 0.21 4.23
N LYS A 22 27.56 -0.77 3.36
CA LYS A 22 27.02 -0.54 2.00
C LYS A 22 25.61 0.06 2.11
N ALA A 23 25.07 0.56 1.00
CA ALA A 23 23.68 1.03 0.94
C ALA A 23 22.72 0.02 1.60
N GLY A 24 22.01 0.50 2.62
CA GLY A 24 20.91 -0.21 3.28
C GLY A 24 19.74 -0.33 2.33
N HIS A 25 18.86 -1.28 2.61
CA HIS A 25 17.67 -1.52 1.82
C HIS A 25 16.39 -1.37 2.66
N GLY A 26 16.49 -1.47 3.97
CA GLY A 26 15.37 -1.55 4.90
C GLY A 26 15.63 -2.53 6.04
N GLN A 27 14.65 -2.62 6.94
CA GLN A 27 14.69 -3.55 8.06
C GLN A 27 14.48 -4.99 7.60
N HIS A 28 15.45 -5.86 7.88
CA HIS A 28 15.34 -7.31 7.70
C HIS A 28 15.71 -7.99 9.02
N PHE A 29 14.87 -8.92 9.50
CA PHE A 29 15.12 -9.65 10.75
C PHE A 29 15.32 -8.73 11.97
N GLY A 30 14.66 -7.57 11.98
CA GLY A 30 14.73 -6.56 13.06
C GLY A 30 15.86 -5.52 12.92
N VAL A 31 16.73 -5.60 11.90
CA VAL A 31 17.87 -4.69 11.75
C VAL A 31 17.92 -4.09 10.34
N GLU A 32 18.30 -2.82 10.24
CA GLU A 32 18.52 -2.14 8.96
C GLU A 32 19.71 -2.71 8.19
N THR A 33 19.44 -3.39 7.06
CA THR A 33 20.47 -4.11 6.32
C THR A 33 20.31 -4.02 4.81
N CYS A 34 21.41 -4.28 4.09
CA CYS A 34 21.33 -4.52 2.65
C CYS A 34 20.78 -5.92 2.37
N ARG A 35 20.18 -6.12 1.19
CA ARG A 35 19.64 -7.42 0.74
C ARG A 35 20.64 -8.57 0.87
N ALA A 36 21.92 -8.31 0.62
CA ALA A 36 22.97 -9.32 0.71
C ALA A 36 23.26 -9.79 2.15
N CYS A 37 23.11 -8.91 3.15
CA CYS A 37 23.26 -9.26 4.57
C CYS A 37 22.03 -9.98 5.10
N ALA A 38 20.83 -9.52 4.73
CA ALA A 38 19.58 -10.22 5.02
C ALA A 38 19.60 -11.67 4.50
N ALA A 39 19.93 -11.87 3.22
CA ALA A 39 20.00 -13.20 2.61
C ALA A 39 21.11 -14.08 3.20
N PHE A 40 22.20 -13.48 3.67
CA PHE A 40 23.27 -14.21 4.37
C PHE A 40 22.80 -14.71 5.75
N PHE A 41 22.16 -13.84 6.53
CA PHE A 41 21.59 -14.19 7.84
C PHE A 41 20.57 -15.33 7.71
N ARG A 42 19.57 -15.15 6.83
CA ARG A 42 18.54 -16.16 6.56
C ARG A 42 19.13 -17.53 6.23
N ARG A 43 20.08 -17.59 5.29
CA ARG A 43 20.73 -18.86 4.91
C ARG A 43 21.54 -19.47 6.04
N THR A 44 22.15 -18.66 6.89
CA THR A 44 22.94 -19.16 8.02
C THR A 44 22.03 -19.84 9.04
N VAL A 45 20.89 -19.21 9.37
CA VAL A 45 19.93 -19.75 10.34
C VAL A 45 19.20 -20.97 9.77
N VAL A 46 18.59 -20.85 8.58
CA VAL A 46 17.79 -21.92 7.96
C VAL A 46 18.61 -23.20 7.75
N LEU A 47 19.88 -23.07 7.33
CA LEU A 47 20.75 -24.21 7.10
C LEU A 47 21.63 -24.55 8.32
N ASN A 48 21.36 -23.95 9.49
CA ASN A 48 22.11 -24.11 10.74
C ASN A 48 23.64 -24.10 10.53
N ARG A 49 24.14 -23.15 9.73
CA ARG A 49 25.55 -23.11 9.32
C ARG A 49 26.41 -22.59 10.46
N LYS A 50 27.38 -23.40 10.88
CA LYS A 50 28.45 -22.99 11.81
C LYS A 50 29.69 -22.60 11.02
N TYR A 51 30.21 -21.40 11.27
CA TYR A 51 31.42 -20.89 10.62
C TYR A 51 32.60 -20.89 11.59
N LYS A 52 33.82 -21.05 11.06
CA LYS A 52 35.06 -20.77 11.78
C LYS A 52 35.69 -19.50 11.20
N CYS A 53 36.29 -18.66 12.05
CA CYS A 53 36.98 -17.47 11.58
C CYS A 53 38.25 -17.85 10.80
N THR A 54 38.34 -17.46 9.53
CA THR A 54 39.49 -17.76 8.67
C THR A 54 40.81 -17.21 9.21
N ARG A 55 40.78 -16.02 9.82
CA ARG A 55 41.95 -15.39 10.45
C ARG A 55 42.20 -15.86 11.89
N LYS A 56 41.39 -16.81 12.40
CA LYS A 56 41.39 -17.33 13.78
C LYS A 56 41.28 -16.27 14.91
N SER A 57 41.17 -14.99 14.59
CA SER A 57 41.08 -13.90 15.56
C SER A 57 39.68 -13.68 16.11
N GLY A 58 38.65 -14.12 15.39
CA GLY A 58 37.25 -13.84 15.72
C GLY A 58 36.85 -12.35 15.66
N LYS A 59 37.74 -11.49 15.15
CA LYS A 59 37.61 -10.02 15.15
C LYS A 59 37.83 -9.41 13.76
N CYS A 60 37.52 -10.13 12.68
CA CYS A 60 37.64 -9.57 11.32
C CYS A 60 36.75 -8.34 11.19
N LYS A 61 37.29 -7.24 10.64
CA LYS A 61 36.49 -6.05 10.32
C LYS A 61 35.45 -6.37 9.24
N ILE A 62 34.21 -5.95 9.46
CA ILE A 62 33.09 -6.07 8.52
C ILE A 62 32.66 -4.65 8.16
N GLY A 63 33.05 -4.16 6.98
CA GLY A 63 32.80 -2.78 6.55
C GLY A 63 33.44 -2.40 5.21
N SER A 64 33.16 -1.18 4.75
CA SER A 64 33.38 -0.65 3.39
C SER A 64 34.81 -0.26 3.05
N ASP A 65 35.80 -1.10 3.35
CA ASP A 65 37.05 -1.02 2.60
C ASP A 65 36.74 -1.59 1.20
N GLU A 66 36.86 -0.74 0.17
CA GLU A 66 36.54 -1.04 -1.23
C GLU A 66 37.38 -2.19 -1.82
N THR A 67 38.36 -2.67 -1.07
CA THR A 67 39.14 -3.87 -1.40
C THR A 67 38.23 -5.10 -1.38
N LYS A 68 38.26 -5.83 -2.50
CA LYS A 68 37.44 -7.00 -2.92
C LYS A 68 37.50 -8.23 -1.99
N ASP A 69 37.75 -8.06 -0.69
CA ASP A 69 37.87 -9.16 0.26
C ASP A 69 36.49 -9.67 0.69
N VAL A 70 36.27 -10.96 0.44
CA VAL A 70 35.13 -11.72 0.94
C VAL A 70 35.02 -11.55 2.45
N MET A 71 33.96 -10.90 2.92
CA MET A 71 33.68 -10.73 4.35
C MET A 71 33.74 -12.08 5.08
N CYS A 72 34.47 -12.13 6.20
CA CYS A 72 34.58 -13.34 7.01
C CYS A 72 33.20 -13.80 7.49
N LYS A 73 32.74 -14.99 7.06
CA LYS A 73 31.40 -15.51 7.37
C LYS A 73 31.13 -15.61 8.87
N PHE A 74 32.12 -16.06 9.66
CA PHE A 74 32.01 -16.11 11.12
C PHE A 74 31.78 -14.73 11.73
N CYS A 75 32.64 -13.75 11.43
CA CYS A 75 32.54 -12.41 12.04
C CYS A 75 31.32 -11.64 11.51
N ARG A 76 30.91 -11.88 10.26
CA ARG A 76 29.68 -11.32 9.68
C ARG A 76 28.45 -11.84 10.40
N PHE A 77 28.35 -13.16 10.63
CA PHE A 77 27.21 -13.74 11.34
C PHE A 77 27.20 -13.34 12.80
N LYS A 78 28.36 -13.32 13.47
CA LYS A 78 28.49 -12.79 14.82
C LYS A 78 27.95 -11.36 14.91
N LYS A 79 28.34 -10.46 13.99
CA LYS A 79 27.83 -9.09 13.92
C LYS A 79 26.31 -9.02 13.70
N CYS A 80 25.73 -9.94 12.93
CA CYS A 80 24.27 -10.04 12.79
C CYS A 80 23.59 -10.33 14.13
N ILE A 81 24.11 -11.31 14.88
CA ILE A 81 23.58 -11.68 16.21
C ILE A 81 23.80 -10.56 17.22
N ASP A 82 25.00 -9.97 17.26
CA ASP A 82 25.35 -8.88 18.19
C ASP A 82 24.47 -7.64 17.99
N LEU A 83 23.98 -7.40 16.76
CA LEU A 83 23.05 -6.32 16.44
C LEU A 83 21.57 -6.70 16.61
N GLY A 84 21.27 -7.90 17.11
CA GLY A 84 19.90 -8.33 17.41
C GLY A 84 19.11 -8.86 16.21
N MET A 85 19.76 -9.31 15.13
CA MET A 85 19.04 -9.98 14.06
C MET A 85 18.43 -11.29 14.58
N THR A 86 17.10 -11.44 14.45
CA THR A 86 16.36 -12.63 14.89
C THR A 86 15.38 -13.11 13.81
N THR A 87 15.16 -14.43 13.76
CA THR A 87 14.09 -15.03 12.94
C THR A 87 12.72 -14.92 13.58
N GLU A 88 12.62 -14.65 14.88
CA GLU A 88 11.36 -14.55 15.62
C GLU A 88 10.50 -13.36 15.15
N ASN A 89 11.16 -12.28 14.69
CA ASN A 89 10.49 -11.10 14.14
C ASN A 89 10.00 -11.30 12.69
N VAL A 90 10.20 -12.49 12.11
CA VAL A 90 9.73 -12.82 10.76
C VAL A 90 8.53 -13.76 10.88
N ARG A 91 7.35 -13.21 10.55
CA ARG A 91 6.09 -13.96 10.43
C ARG A 91 6.36 -15.25 9.66
N THR A 92 6.24 -16.37 10.36
CA THR A 92 6.61 -17.68 9.85
C THR A 92 5.53 -18.15 8.91
N ASP A 93 5.72 -17.95 7.62
CA ASP A 93 5.04 -18.71 6.58
C ASP A 93 6.09 -19.35 5.66
N GLN A 94 5.97 -20.67 5.50
CA GLN A 94 6.59 -21.53 4.50
C GLN A 94 8.05 -21.97 4.73
N VAL A 95 8.19 -23.02 5.54
CA VAL A 95 9.30 -23.97 5.42
C VAL A 95 9.02 -24.89 4.23
N ILE A 96 9.62 -24.60 3.07
CA ILE A 96 9.79 -25.61 2.01
C ILE A 96 11.24 -26.06 2.06
N ASN A 97 11.44 -27.30 2.54
CA ASN A 97 12.72 -28.00 2.55
C ASN A 97 13.16 -28.25 1.10
N LEU A 98 14.16 -27.50 0.64
CA LEU A 98 14.93 -27.86 -0.55
C LEU A 98 16.35 -28.19 -0.09
N ASN A 99 16.59 -29.49 0.12
CA ASN A 99 17.92 -30.06 0.15
C ASN A 99 18.53 -29.92 -1.25
N VAL A 100 19.38 -28.91 -1.45
CA VAL A 100 20.24 -28.82 -2.62
C VAL A 100 21.68 -28.64 -2.14
N GLU A 101 22.47 -29.70 -2.33
CA GLU A 101 23.92 -29.70 -2.18
C GLU A 101 24.59 -28.81 -3.24
N PRO A 102 25.77 -28.24 -2.94
CA PRO A 102 26.27 -27.07 -3.66
C PRO A 102 27.05 -27.46 -4.92
N SER A 103 26.43 -27.33 -6.09
CA SER A 103 27.16 -27.20 -7.35
C SER A 103 27.48 -25.74 -7.65
N THR A 104 28.78 -25.46 -7.57
CA THR A 104 29.58 -24.54 -8.41
C THR A 104 29.16 -23.06 -8.49
N SER A 105 29.96 -22.23 -7.78
CA SER A 105 30.34 -20.85 -8.11
C SER A 105 29.42 -20.06 -9.05
N GLN A 106 28.21 -19.71 -8.61
CA GLN A 106 27.46 -18.63 -9.24
C GLN A 106 28.10 -17.29 -8.86
N SER A 107 28.72 -16.66 -9.86
CA SER A 107 29.22 -15.30 -9.79
C SER A 107 28.14 -14.36 -9.26
N LEU A 108 28.54 -13.42 -8.39
CA LEU A 108 27.68 -12.33 -7.95
C LEU A 108 27.37 -11.47 -9.18
N VAL A 109 26.18 -11.66 -9.76
CA VAL A 109 25.72 -10.83 -10.87
C VAL A 109 25.45 -9.43 -10.33
N ARG A 110 26.33 -8.50 -10.69
CA ARG A 110 26.14 -7.06 -10.53
C ARG A 110 24.98 -6.68 -11.47
N LEU A 111 23.98 -5.96 -10.96
CA LEU A 111 22.99 -5.31 -11.82
C LEU A 111 23.75 -4.33 -12.70
N GLU A 112 23.97 -4.69 -13.96
CA GLU A 112 24.48 -3.77 -14.97
C GLU A 112 23.32 -2.87 -15.36
N MET A 113 23.33 -1.64 -14.85
CA MET A 113 22.55 -0.56 -15.42
C MET A 113 23.10 -0.31 -16.82
N THR A 114 22.28 -0.50 -17.85
CA THR A 114 22.62 -0.07 -19.20
C THR A 114 22.81 1.45 -19.17
N SER A 115 24.04 1.88 -19.44
CA SER A 115 24.45 3.28 -19.52
C SER A 115 23.80 3.94 -20.75
N LEU A 116 22.54 4.32 -20.63
CA LEU A 116 21.96 5.40 -21.42
C LEU A 116 21.95 6.62 -20.50
N GLN A 117 22.83 7.57 -20.80
CA GLN A 117 22.80 8.91 -20.21
C GLN A 117 21.42 9.54 -20.47
N PRO A 118 20.84 10.21 -19.46
CA PRO A 118 20.40 11.57 -19.74
C PRO A 118 20.90 12.55 -18.68
N GLU A 119 21.42 13.66 -19.18
CA GLU A 119 21.58 14.92 -18.48
C GLU A 119 20.20 15.39 -18.00
N THR A 120 19.87 15.15 -16.74
CA THR A 120 18.97 15.95 -15.89
C THR A 120 18.88 15.23 -14.54
N ASP A 121 19.16 15.97 -13.47
CA ASP A 121 18.97 15.54 -12.08
C ASP A 121 17.47 15.44 -11.77
N ASP A 122 16.80 14.44 -12.33
CA ASP A 122 15.40 14.17 -12.04
C ASP A 122 15.29 13.44 -10.70
N SER A 123 15.30 14.21 -9.61
CA SER A 123 15.06 13.72 -8.25
C SER A 123 13.70 13.01 -8.08
N ASN A 124 12.82 13.01 -9.09
CA ASN A 124 11.51 12.34 -9.08
C ASN A 124 11.44 11.12 -10.00
N ARG A 125 12.56 10.64 -10.54
CA ARG A 125 12.55 9.45 -11.41
C ARG A 125 12.04 8.21 -10.68
N VAL A 126 10.82 7.79 -10.98
CA VAL A 126 10.16 6.58 -10.43
C VAL A 126 10.44 5.31 -11.24
N GLN A 127 10.93 5.43 -12.48
CA GLN A 127 11.04 4.32 -13.43
C GLN A 127 12.46 4.08 -13.93
N TYR A 128 12.83 2.81 -14.01
CA TYR A 128 14.16 2.37 -14.47
C TYR A 128 14.03 1.19 -15.42
N GLN A 129 14.61 1.29 -16.61
CA GLN A 129 14.71 0.14 -17.50
C GLN A 129 15.72 -0.85 -16.90
N ILE A 130 15.31 -2.11 -16.78
CA ILE A 130 16.11 -3.19 -16.23
C ILE A 130 15.98 -4.46 -17.07
N ILE A 131 16.89 -5.41 -16.83
CA ILE A 131 16.69 -6.79 -17.27
C ILE A 131 15.89 -7.51 -16.19
N HIS A 132 14.75 -8.09 -16.57
CA HIS A 132 13.86 -8.78 -15.66
C HIS A 132 14.63 -9.92 -14.94
N PRO A 133 14.60 -9.98 -13.60
CA PRO A 133 15.47 -10.88 -12.84
C PRO A 133 15.15 -12.37 -13.04
N ARG A 134 13.92 -12.71 -13.46
CA ARG A 134 13.49 -14.10 -13.70
C ARG A 134 13.55 -14.48 -15.18
N THR A 135 12.79 -13.78 -16.01
CA THR A 135 12.66 -14.06 -17.45
C THR A 135 13.87 -13.61 -18.28
N ARG A 136 14.76 -12.75 -17.75
CA ARG A 136 15.91 -12.18 -18.46
C ARG A 136 15.57 -11.31 -19.68
N GLY A 137 14.29 -11.00 -19.89
CA GLY A 137 13.84 -10.04 -20.91
C GLY A 137 13.91 -8.58 -20.45
N PRO A 138 13.62 -7.60 -21.32
CA PRO A 138 13.46 -6.21 -20.93
C PRO A 138 12.30 -6.05 -19.95
N ALA A 139 12.47 -5.22 -18.92
CA ALA A 139 11.45 -4.90 -17.95
C ALA A 139 11.61 -3.49 -17.37
N ILE A 140 10.57 -3.02 -16.69
CA ILE A 140 10.57 -1.74 -15.98
C ILE A 140 10.60 -2.01 -14.48
N LEU A 141 11.54 -1.40 -13.76
CA LEU A 141 11.54 -1.29 -12.32
C LEU A 141 10.80 -0.01 -11.93
N ILE A 142 9.68 -0.16 -11.21
CA ILE A 142 8.97 0.95 -10.57
C ILE A 142 9.48 1.07 -9.14
N ASP A 143 10.08 2.21 -8.82
CA ASP A 143 10.44 2.54 -7.44
C ASP A 143 9.24 3.10 -6.68
N VAL A 144 8.57 2.19 -6.00
CA VAL A 144 7.45 2.47 -5.11
C VAL A 144 7.84 3.42 -3.98
N ASN A 145 9.10 3.42 -3.52
CA ASN A 145 9.53 4.32 -2.43
C ASN A 145 9.51 5.79 -2.86
N ALA A 146 9.85 6.07 -4.11
CA ALA A 146 9.77 7.41 -4.67
C ALA A 146 8.30 7.89 -4.75
N ILE A 147 7.37 6.98 -5.09
CA ILE A 147 5.93 7.24 -5.19
C ILE A 147 5.30 7.46 -3.81
N ILE A 148 5.53 6.54 -2.87
CA ILE A 148 4.92 6.63 -1.53
C ILE A 148 5.62 7.67 -0.66
N LYS A 149 6.64 8.38 -1.15
CA LYS A 149 7.43 9.33 -0.37
C LYS A 149 6.56 10.35 0.35
N ARG A 150 5.54 10.89 -0.33
CA ARG A 150 4.57 11.84 0.24
C ARG A 150 3.71 11.17 1.30
N SER A 151 3.11 10.03 0.98
CA SER A 151 2.34 9.20 1.92
C SER A 151 3.14 8.79 3.15
N LYS A 152 4.40 8.40 2.97
CA LYS A 152 5.33 8.00 4.03
C LYS A 152 5.67 9.19 4.92
N THR A 153 5.90 10.36 4.33
CA THR A 153 6.06 11.61 5.08
C THR A 153 4.83 11.87 5.96
N ILE A 154 3.61 11.70 5.43
CA ILE A 154 2.36 11.85 6.20
C ILE A 154 2.25 10.83 7.34
N LEU A 155 2.72 9.60 7.14
CA LEU A 155 2.66 8.53 8.15
C LEU A 155 3.75 8.64 9.23
N GLU A 156 4.91 9.21 8.89
CA GLU A 156 6.09 9.32 9.75
C GLU A 156 6.14 10.64 10.51
N THR A 157 5.82 11.76 9.84
CA THR A 157 5.44 12.97 10.55
C THR A 157 4.17 12.60 11.31
N HIS A 158 4.11 12.86 12.62
CA HIS A 158 2.89 12.60 13.38
C HIS A 158 1.87 13.67 13.02
N PHE A 159 1.49 13.75 11.73
CA PHE A 159 0.58 14.73 11.16
C PHE A 159 -0.66 14.75 12.03
N PHE A 160 -0.71 15.78 12.88
CA PHE A 160 -1.86 16.11 13.68
C PHE A 160 -2.64 17.08 12.81
N PRO A 161 -3.88 16.78 12.45
CA PRO A 161 -4.70 17.80 11.84
C PRO A 161 -4.92 18.87 12.91
N ASP A 162 -4.16 19.96 12.84
CA ASP A 162 -4.36 21.20 13.61
C ASP A 162 -5.65 21.91 13.18
N ASP A 163 -6.74 21.15 13.06
CA ASP A 163 -8.07 21.72 12.97
C ASP A 163 -8.60 21.71 14.42
N ASP A 164 -8.66 22.87 15.09
CA ASP A 164 -9.19 23.02 16.45
C ASP A 164 -10.56 22.33 16.63
N VAL A 165 -11.33 22.29 15.54
CA VAL A 165 -12.64 21.62 15.41
C VAL A 165 -12.59 20.11 15.71
N ILE A 166 -11.45 19.43 15.49
CA ILE A 166 -11.34 17.97 15.62
C ILE A 166 -11.23 17.51 17.07
N VAL A 167 -10.85 18.38 17.99
CA VAL A 167 -10.58 18.00 19.39
C VAL A 167 -11.85 17.43 20.04
N GLU A 168 -13.00 18.07 19.80
CA GLU A 168 -14.29 17.71 20.40
C GLU A 168 -15.03 16.56 19.68
N LEU A 169 -14.65 16.26 18.45
CA LEU A 169 -15.31 15.22 17.65
C LEU A 169 -15.07 13.82 18.22
N ASN A 170 -16.07 12.96 18.15
CA ASN A 170 -15.88 11.54 18.42
C ASN A 170 -15.09 10.85 17.28
N PRO A 171 -14.50 9.67 17.50
CA PRO A 171 -13.70 8.99 16.48
C PRO A 171 -14.37 8.85 15.10
N LEU A 172 -15.65 8.46 15.03
CA LEU A 172 -16.36 8.34 13.75
C LEU A 172 -16.55 9.70 13.06
N GLU A 173 -16.84 10.75 13.84
CA GLU A 173 -16.93 12.13 13.33
C GLU A 173 -15.59 12.63 12.78
N LYS A 174 -14.45 12.29 13.41
CA LYS A 174 -13.11 12.61 12.89
C LYS A 174 -12.89 11.97 11.51
N MET A 175 -13.22 10.68 11.39
CA MET A 175 -13.09 9.97 10.10
C MET A 175 -14.03 10.56 9.04
N THR A 176 -15.24 10.95 9.44
CA THR A 176 -16.24 11.59 8.56
C THR A 176 -15.79 12.98 8.11
N PHE A 177 -15.27 13.78 9.03
CA PHE A 177 -14.74 15.12 8.76
C PHE A 177 -13.59 15.05 7.74
N CYS A 178 -12.65 14.13 7.94
CA CYS A 178 -11.56 13.93 6.98
C CYS A 178 -12.10 13.49 5.61
N LEU A 179 -13.01 12.51 5.57
CA LEU A 179 -13.60 12.06 4.31
C LEU A 179 -14.23 13.23 3.53
N ARG A 180 -14.97 14.11 4.20
CA ARG A 180 -15.54 15.32 3.58
C ARG A 180 -14.48 16.30 3.08
N LYS A 181 -13.43 16.52 3.87
CA LYS A 181 -12.28 17.37 3.50
C LYS A 181 -11.53 16.83 2.28
N LEU A 182 -11.43 15.51 2.12
CA LEU A 182 -10.85 14.89 0.93
C LEU A 182 -11.79 15.03 -0.27
N ARG A 183 -13.08 14.74 -0.07
CA ARG A 183 -14.11 14.84 -1.11
C ARG A 183 -14.37 16.26 -1.59
N SER A 184 -14.07 17.29 -0.81
CA SER A 184 -14.19 18.69 -1.28
C SER A 184 -13.22 19.03 -2.41
N LYS A 185 -12.19 18.20 -2.63
CA LYS A 185 -11.27 18.31 -3.78
C LYS A 185 -11.90 17.80 -5.08
N GLN A 186 -13.01 17.05 -5.01
CA GLN A 186 -13.63 16.40 -6.16
C GLN A 186 -14.33 17.40 -7.07
N SER A 187 -13.99 17.37 -8.36
CA SER A 187 -14.77 18.03 -9.41
C SER A 187 -16.11 17.33 -9.61
N TRP A 188 -17.18 18.14 -9.65
CA TRP A 188 -18.54 17.70 -10.02
C TRP A 188 -18.74 17.59 -11.53
N ASN A 189 -17.80 18.11 -12.32
CA ASN A 189 -17.77 17.97 -13.76
C ASN A 189 -16.40 17.43 -14.19
N PRO A 190 -16.13 16.13 -13.93
CA PRO A 190 -14.86 15.53 -14.27
C PRO A 190 -14.71 15.36 -15.80
N ASN A 191 -13.47 15.41 -16.28
CA ASN A 191 -13.11 15.14 -17.66
C ASN A 191 -13.27 13.65 -17.96
N PHE A 192 -13.83 13.33 -19.12
CA PHE A 192 -13.93 11.95 -19.57
C PHE A 192 -12.78 11.59 -20.49
N PHE A 193 -12.10 10.50 -20.21
CA PHE A 193 -11.08 9.93 -21.09
C PHE A 193 -11.53 8.54 -21.59
N THR A 194 -11.08 8.20 -22.80
CA THR A 194 -11.32 6.89 -23.44
C THR A 194 -10.03 6.09 -23.61
N LYS A 195 -8.87 6.73 -23.48
CA LYS A 195 -7.55 6.10 -23.54
C LYS A 195 -6.69 6.67 -22.44
N ILE A 196 -5.92 5.81 -21.79
CA ILE A 196 -4.98 6.21 -20.75
C ILE A 196 -3.74 5.31 -20.77
N ASN A 197 -2.57 5.90 -20.55
CA ASN A 197 -1.37 5.10 -20.33
C ASN A 197 -1.40 4.48 -18.93
N PHE A 198 -0.86 3.28 -18.77
CA PHE A 198 -0.72 2.67 -17.45
C PHE A 198 -0.01 3.59 -16.45
N LEU A 199 1.02 4.33 -16.86
CA LEU A 199 1.76 5.25 -15.98
C LEU A 199 0.88 6.42 -15.50
N ASP A 200 0.02 6.96 -16.34
CA ASP A 200 -0.91 8.03 -15.94
C ASP A 200 -1.93 7.51 -14.90
N LEU A 201 -2.35 6.25 -15.01
CA LEU A 201 -3.16 5.61 -13.96
C LEU A 201 -2.41 5.52 -12.62
N PHE A 202 -1.08 5.42 -12.62
CA PHE A 202 -0.28 5.41 -11.38
C PHE A 202 -0.26 6.77 -10.71
N GLU A 203 -0.22 7.87 -11.47
CA GLU A 203 -0.27 9.22 -10.89
C GLU A 203 -1.58 9.44 -10.12
N PHE A 204 -2.70 8.91 -10.65
CA PHE A 204 -3.97 8.90 -9.92
C PHE A 204 -3.87 8.12 -8.61
N TRP A 205 -3.20 6.97 -8.62
CA TRP A 205 -3.02 6.14 -7.44
C TRP A 205 -2.13 6.81 -6.39
N GLU A 206 -1.11 7.55 -6.80
CA GLU A 206 -0.25 8.29 -5.87
C GLU A 206 -1.06 9.32 -5.06
N SER A 207 -1.88 10.12 -5.76
CA SER A 207 -2.78 11.09 -5.11
C SER A 207 -3.75 10.41 -4.12
N GLN A 208 -4.30 9.26 -4.50
CA GLN A 208 -5.22 8.49 -3.65
C GLN A 208 -4.52 7.81 -2.47
N MET A 209 -3.26 7.42 -2.64
CA MET A 209 -2.40 6.93 -1.57
C MET A 209 -2.17 8.02 -0.53
N GLU A 210 -1.92 9.26 -0.94
CA GLU A 210 -1.79 10.41 -0.02
C GLU A 210 -3.09 10.69 0.74
N ASP A 211 -4.23 10.66 0.05
CA ASP A 211 -5.55 10.82 0.67
C ASP A 211 -5.81 9.71 1.69
N THR A 212 -5.49 8.47 1.35
CA THR A 212 -5.62 7.33 2.29
C THR A 212 -4.72 7.52 3.51
N ALA A 213 -3.44 7.87 3.30
CA ALA A 213 -2.50 8.09 4.39
C ALA A 213 -3.00 9.21 5.34
N THR A 214 -3.50 10.30 4.76
CA THR A 214 -4.11 11.41 5.50
C THR A 214 -5.32 10.92 6.30
N TRP A 215 -6.24 10.18 5.67
CA TRP A 215 -7.43 9.66 6.33
C TRP A 215 -7.11 8.70 7.47
N LEU A 216 -6.17 7.79 7.29
CA LEU A 216 -5.71 6.88 8.35
C LEU A 216 -5.15 7.63 9.55
N MET A 217 -4.42 8.73 9.32
CA MET A 217 -3.84 9.55 10.38
C MET A 217 -4.89 10.30 11.22
N TYR A 218 -6.15 10.40 10.79
CA TYR A 218 -7.25 10.90 11.63
C TYR A 218 -7.74 9.87 12.65
N SER A 219 -7.45 8.57 12.46
CA SER A 219 -7.74 7.55 13.47
C SER A 219 -6.73 7.61 14.61
N GLY A 220 -7.23 7.87 15.83
CA GLY A 220 -6.39 7.93 17.02
C GLY A 220 -5.67 6.62 17.34
N GLU A 221 -6.30 5.47 17.09
CA GLU A 221 -5.67 4.16 17.32
C GLU A 221 -4.61 3.85 16.28
N PHE A 222 -4.84 4.16 15.00
CA PHE A 222 -3.82 4.04 13.96
C PHE A 222 -2.60 4.92 14.26
N ARG A 223 -2.83 6.16 14.71
CA ARG A 223 -1.76 7.12 15.01
C ARG A 223 -0.83 6.65 16.14
N LYS A 224 -1.35 5.88 17.11
CA LYS A 224 -0.57 5.33 18.23
C LYS A 224 0.32 4.16 17.85
N LEU A 225 0.12 3.55 16.68
CA LEU A 225 0.91 2.40 16.25
C LEU A 225 2.36 2.79 15.92
N PRO A 226 3.33 1.88 16.08
CA PRO A 226 4.69 2.08 15.61
C PRO A 226 4.74 2.37 14.09
N ASN A 227 5.71 3.17 13.64
CA ASN A 227 5.82 3.56 12.21
C ASN A 227 5.87 2.36 11.26
N HIS A 228 6.58 1.29 11.63
CA HIS A 228 6.64 0.09 10.79
C HIS A 228 5.28 -0.62 10.65
N GLU A 229 4.44 -0.59 11.69
CA GLU A 229 3.07 -1.13 11.63
C GLU A 229 2.15 -0.23 10.79
N LYS A 230 2.23 1.10 10.96
CA LYS A 230 1.48 2.06 10.12
C LYS A 230 1.76 1.83 8.65
N ILE A 231 3.04 1.70 8.29
CA ILE A 231 3.48 1.43 6.92
C ILE A 231 2.96 0.06 6.45
N ALA A 232 3.04 -0.98 7.28
CA ALA A 232 2.54 -2.31 6.94
C ALA A 232 1.02 -2.35 6.70
N ILE A 233 0.24 -1.62 7.50
CA ILE A 233 -1.20 -1.45 7.31
C ILE A 233 -1.46 -0.68 6.01
N PHE A 234 -0.81 0.48 5.84
CA PHE A 234 -1.00 1.34 4.68
C PHE A 234 -0.78 0.58 3.36
N LYS A 235 0.31 -0.21 3.28
CA LYS A 235 0.64 -1.07 2.13
C LYS A 235 -0.52 -1.92 1.63
N ILE A 236 -1.33 -2.43 2.55
CA ILE A 236 -2.40 -3.36 2.22
C ILE A 236 -3.77 -2.70 2.13
N VAL A 237 -4.05 -1.62 2.88
CA VAL A 237 -5.41 -1.08 2.95
C VAL A 237 -5.73 0.01 1.93
N TRP A 238 -4.72 0.70 1.38
CA TRP A 238 -4.95 1.88 0.52
C TRP A 238 -5.82 1.57 -0.71
N ALA A 239 -5.55 0.45 -1.39
CA ALA A 239 -6.28 0.08 -2.59
C ALA A 239 -7.75 -0.29 -2.29
N VAL A 240 -8.00 -0.93 -1.14
CA VAL A 240 -9.35 -1.31 -0.71
C VAL A 240 -10.16 -0.09 -0.28
N TRP A 241 -9.52 0.82 0.46
CA TRP A 241 -10.08 2.12 0.85
C TRP A 241 -10.47 2.91 -0.40
N ARG A 242 -9.54 3.05 -1.34
CA ARG A 242 -9.75 3.74 -2.63
C ARG A 242 -10.95 3.19 -3.39
N ARG A 243 -11.09 1.87 -3.47
CA ARG A 243 -12.20 1.23 -4.19
C ARG A 243 -13.54 1.66 -3.61
N LEU A 244 -13.74 1.58 -2.29
CA LEU A 244 -15.01 2.02 -1.71
C LEU A 244 -15.24 3.52 -1.93
N GLU A 245 -14.22 4.32 -1.67
CA GLU A 245 -14.34 5.77 -1.71
C GLU A 245 -14.62 6.28 -3.14
N ARG A 246 -13.89 5.82 -4.15
CA ARG A 246 -14.11 6.23 -5.55
C ARG A 246 -15.47 5.80 -6.11
N TYR A 247 -15.94 4.58 -5.83
CA TYR A 247 -17.26 4.14 -6.31
C TYR A 247 -18.39 4.92 -5.63
N THR A 248 -18.30 5.16 -4.32
CA THR A 248 -19.31 5.97 -3.62
C THR A 248 -19.27 7.44 -4.04
N MET A 249 -18.08 8.02 -4.25
CA MET A 249 -17.96 9.38 -4.78
C MET A 249 -18.51 9.47 -6.21
N THR A 250 -18.30 8.46 -7.04
CA THR A 250 -18.86 8.42 -8.40
C THR A 250 -20.38 8.38 -8.37
N ALA A 251 -20.96 7.54 -7.51
CA ALA A 251 -22.39 7.49 -7.30
C ALA A 251 -22.96 8.82 -6.77
N GLN A 252 -22.18 9.56 -5.96
CA GLN A 252 -22.55 10.89 -5.49
C GLN A 252 -22.53 11.94 -6.61
N VAL A 253 -21.55 11.90 -7.52
CA VAL A 253 -21.45 12.86 -8.64
C VAL A 253 -22.49 12.59 -9.72
N PHE A 254 -22.69 11.32 -10.09
CA PHE A 254 -23.48 10.94 -11.27
C PHE A 254 -24.85 10.33 -10.94
N GLY A 255 -25.13 10.00 -9.68
CA GLY A 255 -26.37 9.34 -9.29
C GLY A 255 -26.55 7.99 -10.00
N GLN A 256 -27.80 7.71 -10.40
CA GLN A 256 -28.17 6.47 -11.10
C GLN A 256 -27.38 6.26 -12.41
N LYS A 257 -27.01 7.34 -13.10
CA LYS A 257 -26.22 7.30 -14.34
C LYS A 257 -24.89 6.56 -14.17
N CYS A 258 -24.29 6.64 -12.98
CA CYS A 258 -23.07 5.89 -12.64
C CYS A 258 -23.25 4.39 -12.86
N TYR A 259 -24.39 3.85 -12.42
CA TYR A 259 -24.69 2.43 -12.47
C TYR A 259 -25.10 1.99 -13.88
N ASP A 260 -26.00 2.75 -14.51
CA ASP A 260 -26.57 2.40 -15.82
C ASP A 260 -25.51 2.45 -16.93
N GLU A 261 -24.62 3.45 -16.88
CA GLU A 261 -23.58 3.68 -17.89
C GLU A 261 -22.18 3.21 -17.45
N GLN A 262 -22.09 2.53 -16.29
CA GLN A 262 -20.84 2.01 -15.69
C GLN A 262 -19.71 3.05 -15.67
N ILE A 263 -20.00 4.24 -15.16
CA ILE A 263 -19.04 5.34 -15.05
C ILE A 263 -18.23 5.18 -13.75
N LEU A 264 -16.94 5.49 -13.77
CA LEU A 264 -16.07 5.52 -12.59
C LEU A 264 -15.17 6.75 -12.58
N LEU A 265 -15.07 7.41 -11.42
CA LEU A 265 -14.04 8.41 -11.15
C LEU A 265 -12.68 7.73 -10.91
N HIS A 266 -11.69 8.11 -11.71
CA HIS A 266 -10.30 7.64 -11.57
C HIS A 266 -9.45 8.60 -10.73
N SER A 267 -9.75 9.90 -10.74
CA SER A 267 -9.05 10.94 -9.98
C SER A 267 -10.06 11.93 -9.37
N HIS A 268 -9.59 13.06 -8.82
CA HIS A 268 -10.45 14.18 -8.44
C HIS A 268 -11.01 14.96 -9.63
N GLN A 269 -10.49 14.74 -10.83
CA GLN A 269 -10.80 15.51 -12.02
C GLN A 269 -11.21 14.65 -13.20
N ASP A 270 -11.00 13.33 -13.16
CA ASP A 270 -11.12 12.45 -14.32
C ASP A 270 -12.04 11.26 -14.06
N ALA A 271 -12.83 10.92 -15.07
CA ALA A 271 -13.76 9.81 -15.11
C ALA A 271 -13.61 9.01 -16.40
N ALA A 272 -14.03 7.75 -16.37
CA ALA A 272 -14.12 6.91 -17.56
C ALA A 272 -15.38 6.03 -17.52
N ARG A 273 -15.82 5.58 -18.69
CA ARG A 273 -16.87 4.55 -18.84
C ARG A 273 -16.21 3.21 -18.98
N PHE A 274 -16.63 2.21 -18.21
CA PHE A 274 -16.06 0.87 -18.30
C PHE A 274 -16.25 0.22 -19.68
N THR A 275 -17.26 0.64 -20.44
CA THR A 275 -17.53 0.12 -21.79
C THR A 275 -16.61 0.70 -22.87
N ASP A 276 -16.06 1.91 -22.65
CA ASP A 276 -15.46 2.72 -23.72
C ASP A 276 -14.02 3.16 -23.38
N TYR A 277 -13.37 2.52 -22.41
CA TYR A 277 -11.99 2.84 -22.02
C TYR A 277 -11.00 1.75 -22.43
N ASP A 278 -9.83 2.19 -22.90
CA ASP A 278 -8.69 1.35 -23.23
C ASP A 278 -7.48 1.79 -22.39
N VAL A 279 -6.77 0.82 -21.83
CA VAL A 279 -5.55 1.06 -21.07
C VAL A 279 -4.39 0.54 -21.88
N ASP A 280 -3.48 1.44 -22.24
CA ASP A 280 -2.27 1.04 -22.92
C ASP A 280 -1.31 0.34 -21.94
N TYR A 281 -1.32 -0.99 -21.99
CA TYR A 281 -0.41 -1.84 -21.24
C TYR A 281 0.84 -2.24 -22.03
N SER A 282 1.06 -1.72 -23.25
CA SER A 282 2.19 -2.13 -24.11
C SER A 282 3.55 -1.95 -23.44
N TYR A 283 3.67 -0.98 -22.53
CA TYR A 283 4.88 -0.74 -21.74
C TYR A 283 5.16 -1.80 -20.67
N ILE A 284 4.14 -2.57 -20.27
CA ILE A 284 4.20 -3.42 -19.09
C ILE A 284 3.91 -4.88 -19.37
N THR A 285 3.31 -5.21 -20.51
CA THR A 285 3.01 -6.59 -20.88
C THR A 285 2.82 -6.73 -22.37
N ASP A 286 3.36 -7.82 -22.92
CA ASP A 286 3.17 -8.19 -24.31
C ASP A 286 1.79 -8.84 -24.55
N GLN A 287 1.02 -9.06 -23.47
CA GLN A 287 -0.27 -9.75 -23.52
C GLN A 287 -1.43 -8.89 -24.02
N GLY A 288 -1.22 -7.58 -24.18
CA GLY A 288 -2.21 -6.63 -24.68
C GLY A 288 -3.38 -6.36 -23.72
N PHE A 289 -4.20 -5.37 -24.06
CA PHE A 289 -5.35 -4.93 -23.25
C PHE A 289 -6.38 -6.02 -23.01
N GLU A 290 -6.78 -6.77 -24.03
CA GLU A 290 -7.87 -7.75 -23.92
C GLU A 290 -7.61 -8.82 -22.85
N LYS A 291 -6.38 -9.34 -22.76
CA LYS A 291 -6.04 -10.37 -21.79
C LYS A 291 -5.99 -9.82 -20.37
N ILE A 292 -5.43 -8.62 -20.18
CA ILE A 292 -5.42 -7.94 -18.88
C ILE A 292 -6.84 -7.56 -18.46
N ASN A 293 -7.63 -7.00 -19.37
CA ASN A 293 -9.03 -6.67 -19.13
C ASN A 293 -9.87 -7.94 -18.85
N GLY A 294 -9.57 -9.06 -19.49
CA GLY A 294 -10.19 -10.35 -19.16
C GLY A 294 -9.86 -10.83 -17.74
N LEU A 295 -8.67 -10.54 -17.22
CA LEU A 295 -8.26 -10.89 -15.86
C LEU A 295 -8.88 -9.97 -14.78
N PHE A 296 -9.00 -8.67 -15.07
CA PHE A 296 -9.34 -7.65 -14.07
C PHE A 296 -10.68 -6.95 -14.31
N GLY A 297 -11.08 -6.73 -15.56
CA GLY A 297 -12.24 -5.92 -15.95
C GLY A 297 -13.54 -6.40 -15.33
N GLY A 298 -13.89 -7.67 -15.49
CA GLY A 298 -15.10 -8.25 -14.87
C GLY A 298 -15.12 -8.15 -13.34
N LYS A 299 -13.94 -8.12 -12.71
CA LYS A 299 -13.81 -7.97 -11.25
C LYS A 299 -13.90 -6.53 -10.77
N MET A 300 -13.73 -5.56 -11.66
CA MET A 300 -13.97 -4.17 -11.34
C MET A 300 -15.46 -3.84 -11.53
N ILE A 301 -16.11 -4.43 -12.55
CA ILE A 301 -17.53 -4.22 -12.81
C ILE A 301 -18.43 -4.68 -11.65
N GLN A 302 -18.11 -5.78 -10.96
CA GLN A 302 -18.91 -6.25 -9.81
C GLN A 302 -19.08 -5.20 -8.69
N TYR A 303 -18.20 -4.20 -8.59
CA TYR A 303 -18.31 -3.16 -7.56
C TYR A 303 -19.48 -2.20 -7.78
N PHE A 304 -20.03 -2.11 -9.00
CA PHE A 304 -21.29 -1.40 -9.22
C PHE A 304 -22.44 -2.06 -8.45
N ASP A 305 -22.51 -3.40 -8.46
CA ASP A 305 -23.51 -4.14 -7.70
C ASP A 305 -23.23 -4.16 -6.20
N ILE A 306 -21.96 -4.31 -5.80
CA ILE A 306 -21.56 -4.42 -4.39
C ILE A 306 -21.66 -3.07 -3.67
N ILE A 307 -21.36 -1.96 -4.35
CA ILE A 307 -21.20 -0.63 -3.72
C ILE A 307 -22.25 0.35 -4.22
N VAL A 308 -22.30 0.60 -5.53
CA VAL A 308 -23.10 1.70 -6.10
C VAL A 308 -24.58 1.44 -5.93
N LYS A 309 -25.05 0.23 -6.21
CA LYS A 309 -26.46 -0.12 -6.03
C LYS A 309 -26.93 0.02 -4.57
N PRO A 310 -26.28 -0.59 -3.55
CA PRO A 310 -26.63 -0.35 -2.15
C PRO A 310 -26.49 1.11 -1.72
N TYR A 311 -25.52 1.85 -2.25
CA TYR A 311 -25.38 3.28 -1.98
C TYR A 311 -26.62 4.06 -2.44
N LEU A 312 -27.08 3.82 -3.67
CA LEU A 312 -28.25 4.49 -4.25
C LEU A 312 -29.54 4.07 -3.56
N GLU A 313 -29.72 2.78 -3.27
CA GLU A 313 -30.91 2.26 -2.57
C GLU A 313 -31.04 2.81 -1.14
N LEU A 314 -29.92 3.03 -0.45
CA LEU A 314 -29.92 3.47 0.95
C LEU A 314 -29.70 4.95 1.13
N GLU A 315 -29.31 5.69 0.08
CA GLU A 315 -28.85 7.08 0.19
C GLU A 315 -27.81 7.23 1.32
N LEU A 316 -26.72 6.46 1.24
CA LEU A 316 -25.70 6.42 2.30
C LEU A 316 -25.10 7.81 2.53
N SER A 317 -25.11 8.25 3.79
CA SER A 317 -24.45 9.46 4.25
C SER A 317 -22.94 9.29 4.39
N ASP A 318 -22.17 10.39 4.37
CA ASP A 318 -20.72 10.36 4.59
C ASP A 318 -20.33 9.65 5.90
N THR A 319 -21.15 9.78 6.95
CA THR A 319 -20.92 9.11 8.24
C THR A 319 -21.04 7.59 8.11
N GLU A 320 -22.05 7.12 7.37
CA GLU A 320 -22.23 5.69 7.07
C GLU A 320 -21.09 5.17 6.19
N ILE A 321 -20.66 5.95 5.18
CA ILE A 321 -19.53 5.58 4.31
C ILE A 321 -18.23 5.53 5.10
N ALA A 322 -17.96 6.51 5.97
CA ALA A 322 -16.80 6.51 6.85
C ALA A 322 -16.80 5.29 7.78
N TYR A 323 -17.96 4.91 8.31
CA TYR A 323 -18.11 3.69 9.10
C TYR A 323 -17.79 2.43 8.29
N ILE A 324 -18.33 2.28 7.07
CA ILE A 324 -18.03 1.14 6.18
C ILE A 324 -16.53 1.10 5.82
N LEU A 325 -15.92 2.25 5.49
CA LEU A 325 -14.49 2.36 5.23
C LEU A 325 -13.67 1.87 6.43
N CYS A 326 -14.03 2.28 7.64
CA CYS A 326 -13.36 1.83 8.86
C CYS A 326 -13.49 0.31 9.05
N GLN A 327 -14.70 -0.23 8.86
CA GLN A 327 -14.96 -1.66 8.96
C GLN A 327 -14.11 -2.45 7.96
N ILE A 328 -14.03 -2.02 6.71
CA ILE A 328 -13.20 -2.69 5.69
C ILE A 328 -11.72 -2.62 6.04
N VAL A 329 -11.21 -1.42 6.32
CA VAL A 329 -9.79 -1.18 6.59
C VAL A 329 -9.31 -2.00 7.78
N TRP A 330 -10.01 -1.93 8.92
CA TRP A 330 -9.57 -2.58 10.15
C TRP A 330 -9.80 -4.09 10.15
N ASN A 331 -10.91 -4.59 9.59
CA ASN A 331 -11.09 -6.05 9.48
C ASN A 331 -10.06 -6.67 8.52
N TYR A 332 -9.77 -5.99 7.41
CA TYR A 332 -8.76 -6.46 6.46
C TYR A 332 -7.35 -6.42 7.06
N ALA A 333 -6.96 -5.29 7.66
CA ALA A 333 -5.66 -5.13 8.30
C ALA A 333 -5.47 -6.09 9.47
N GLY A 334 -6.47 -6.19 10.36
CA GLY A 334 -6.45 -7.09 11.51
C GLY A 334 -6.26 -8.55 11.10
N ARG A 335 -6.99 -9.02 10.09
CA ARG A 335 -6.86 -10.40 9.58
C ARG A 335 -5.48 -10.69 8.98
N ARG A 336 -4.87 -9.71 8.31
CA ARG A 336 -3.60 -9.88 7.58
C ARG A 336 -2.37 -9.69 8.45
N LEU A 337 -2.42 -8.76 9.39
CA LEU A 337 -1.27 -8.37 10.19
C LEU A 337 -1.29 -8.97 11.60
N GLN A 338 -2.48 -9.33 12.10
CA GLN A 338 -2.70 -9.96 13.41
C GLN A 338 -2.10 -9.14 14.55
N GLY A 339 -1.99 -9.73 15.74
CA GLY A 339 -1.29 -9.14 16.89
C GLY A 339 -1.82 -7.76 17.29
N GLN A 340 -0.91 -6.79 17.45
CA GLN A 340 -1.25 -5.43 17.90
C GLN A 340 -2.19 -4.71 16.93
N THR A 341 -2.03 -4.92 15.62
CA THR A 341 -2.90 -4.34 14.60
C THR A 341 -4.34 -4.84 14.76
N GLN A 342 -4.54 -6.14 14.99
CA GLN A 342 -5.87 -6.71 15.20
C GLN A 342 -6.50 -6.15 16.49
N ALA A 343 -5.77 -6.15 17.60
CA ALA A 343 -6.26 -5.63 18.87
C ALA A 343 -6.57 -4.12 18.83
N ALA A 344 -5.82 -3.34 18.05
CA ALA A 344 -6.11 -1.92 17.80
C ALA A 344 -7.37 -1.74 16.95
N GLY A 345 -7.53 -2.57 15.91
CA GLY A 345 -8.71 -2.58 15.06
C GLY A 345 -9.98 -2.92 15.82
N GLU A 346 -9.99 -3.98 16.61
CA GLU A 346 -11.15 -4.40 17.41
C GLU A 346 -11.61 -3.29 18.37
N ARG A 347 -10.67 -2.68 19.11
CA ARG A 347 -10.96 -1.55 20.01
C ARG A 347 -11.53 -0.35 19.25
N PHE A 348 -10.96 0.00 18.09
CA PHE A 348 -11.44 1.12 17.30
C PHE A 348 -12.84 0.85 16.73
N LEU A 349 -13.08 -0.36 16.21
CA LEU A 349 -14.36 -0.77 15.63
C LEU A 349 -15.49 -0.79 16.67
N GLU A 350 -15.21 -1.20 17.90
CA GLU A 350 -16.17 -1.12 19.01
C GLU A 350 -16.60 0.33 19.28
N VAL A 351 -15.63 1.24 19.38
CA VAL A 351 -15.91 2.67 19.66
C VAL A 351 -16.73 3.32 18.55
N ILE A 352 -16.36 3.12 17.28
CA ILE A 352 -17.12 3.73 16.17
C ILE A 352 -18.50 3.10 16.00
N SER A 353 -18.71 1.84 16.41
CA SER A 353 -20.02 1.19 16.40
C SER A 353 -20.97 1.86 17.39
N ASN A 354 -20.47 2.18 18.59
CA ASN A 354 -21.21 2.99 19.56
C ASN A 354 -21.44 4.42 19.06
N ASN A 355 -20.48 5.03 18.36
CA ASN A 355 -20.67 6.35 17.74
C ASN A 355 -21.73 6.33 16.64
N LEU A 356 -21.76 5.28 15.81
CA LEU A 356 -22.77 5.12 14.78
C LEU A 356 -24.16 4.97 15.40
N HIS A 357 -24.29 4.20 16.48
CA HIS A 357 -25.56 4.07 17.18
C HIS A 357 -26.08 5.45 17.65
N LYS A 358 -25.24 6.21 18.35
CA LYS A 358 -25.57 7.59 18.78
C LYS A 358 -25.96 8.50 17.62
N TYR A 359 -25.25 8.42 16.49
CA TYR A 359 -25.58 9.17 15.28
C TYR A 359 -27.01 8.93 14.79
N TYR A 360 -27.52 7.69 14.85
CA TYR A 360 -28.92 7.42 14.51
C TYR A 360 -29.89 7.84 15.62
N GLU A 361 -29.49 7.77 16.89
CA GLU A 361 -30.30 8.29 18.00
C GLU A 361 -30.51 9.80 17.87
N ASP A 362 -29.44 10.57 17.62
CA ASP A 362 -29.48 12.03 17.50
C ASP A 362 -30.31 12.48 16.29
N LYS A 363 -30.18 11.79 15.14
CA LYS A 363 -31.02 12.05 13.96
C LYS A 363 -32.52 11.83 14.23
N SER A 364 -32.86 10.91 15.13
CA SER A 364 -34.26 10.58 15.44
C SER A 364 -35.01 11.71 16.18
N GLY A 365 -34.29 12.65 16.80
CA GLY A 365 -34.88 13.86 17.39
C GLY A 365 -35.52 14.79 16.35
N ASN A 366 -35.13 14.69 15.07
CA ASN A 366 -35.68 15.47 13.98
C ASN A 366 -36.88 14.73 13.33
N ARG A 367 -38.09 15.22 13.59
CA ARG A 367 -39.41 14.68 13.13
C ARG A 367 -39.47 14.26 11.65
N LYS A 368 -38.64 14.81 10.76
CA LYS A 368 -38.67 14.53 9.31
C LYS A 368 -38.14 13.15 8.89
N ARG A 369 -37.54 12.36 9.78
CA ARG A 369 -36.96 11.04 9.45
C ARG A 369 -37.24 9.96 10.52
N ALA A 370 -38.42 9.98 11.14
CA ALA A 370 -38.83 8.96 12.11
C ALA A 370 -38.86 7.53 11.52
N GLU A 371 -39.05 7.40 10.20
CA GLU A 371 -38.96 6.13 9.46
C GLU A 371 -37.56 5.49 9.51
N ASP A 372 -36.49 6.29 9.61
CA ASP A 372 -35.11 5.79 9.67
C ASP A 372 -34.84 4.97 10.95
N LYS A 373 -35.55 5.25 12.06
CA LYS A 373 -35.38 4.51 13.32
C LYS A 373 -35.92 3.08 13.21
N GLN A 374 -37.02 2.86 12.47
CA GLN A 374 -37.56 1.52 12.24
C GLN A 374 -36.65 0.65 11.36
N ASN A 375 -35.78 1.27 10.56
CA ASN A 375 -34.95 0.55 9.60
C ASN A 375 -33.45 0.56 9.94
N TYR A 376 -33.02 1.13 11.08
CA TYR A 376 -31.58 1.18 11.45
C TYR A 376 -30.91 -0.21 11.38
N VAL A 377 -31.52 -1.23 11.96
CA VAL A 377 -30.96 -2.59 11.99
C VAL A 377 -30.82 -3.16 10.57
N ALA A 378 -31.83 -2.99 9.72
CA ALA A 378 -31.78 -3.49 8.34
C ALA A 378 -30.85 -2.65 7.45
N ARG A 379 -30.73 -1.33 7.68
CA ARG A 379 -29.69 -0.48 7.07
C ARG A 379 -28.29 -0.96 7.48
N LEU A 380 -28.05 -1.19 8.77
CA LEU A 380 -26.79 -1.71 9.29
C LEU A 380 -26.46 -3.08 8.67
N ALA A 381 -27.44 -3.98 8.57
CA ALA A 381 -27.27 -5.27 7.92
C ALA A 381 -26.82 -5.12 6.45
N LYS A 382 -27.46 -4.24 5.67
CA LYS A 382 -27.04 -3.95 4.29
C LYS A 382 -25.64 -3.31 4.23
N MET A 383 -25.31 -2.39 5.12
CA MET A 383 -23.95 -1.83 5.20
C MET A 383 -22.91 -2.92 5.46
N MET A 384 -23.20 -3.87 6.36
CA MET A 384 -22.29 -4.99 6.63
C MET A 384 -22.22 -5.99 5.47
N GLN A 385 -23.26 -6.11 4.65
CA GLN A 385 -23.19 -6.86 3.40
C GLN A 385 -22.18 -6.26 2.43
N ILE A 386 -22.15 -4.92 2.29
CA ILE A 386 -21.13 -4.21 1.49
C ILE A 386 -19.73 -4.56 1.99
N VAL A 387 -19.49 -4.44 3.30
CA VAL A 387 -18.19 -4.78 3.94
C VAL A 387 -17.77 -6.20 3.59
N ASN A 388 -18.66 -7.18 3.82
CA ASN A 388 -18.35 -8.59 3.59
C ASN A 388 -18.09 -8.91 2.11
N GLN A 389 -18.90 -8.37 1.20
CA GLN A 389 -18.72 -8.57 -0.23
C GLN A 389 -17.43 -7.93 -0.73
N MET A 390 -17.09 -6.73 -0.25
CA MET A 390 -15.82 -6.07 -0.57
C MET A 390 -14.61 -6.86 -0.07
N LEU A 391 -14.63 -7.33 1.17
CA LEU A 391 -13.55 -8.16 1.71
C LEU A 391 -13.39 -9.48 0.93
N ASN A 392 -14.49 -10.10 0.51
CA ASN A 392 -14.44 -11.31 -0.32
C ASN A 392 -13.91 -11.02 -1.74
N ALA A 393 -14.33 -9.91 -2.36
CA ALA A 393 -13.82 -9.46 -3.65
C ALA A 393 -12.31 -9.15 -3.56
N GLN A 394 -11.86 -8.57 -2.45
CA GLN A 394 -10.46 -8.30 -2.17
C GLN A 394 -9.62 -9.59 -2.18
N LEU A 395 -10.04 -10.60 -1.42
CA LEU A 395 -9.32 -11.89 -1.38
C LEU A 395 -9.24 -12.55 -2.77
N LYS A 396 -10.32 -12.48 -3.56
CA LYS A 396 -10.34 -12.99 -4.94
C LYS A 396 -9.42 -12.20 -5.88
N MET A 397 -9.27 -10.89 -5.65
CA MET A 397 -8.37 -10.05 -6.43
C MET A 397 -6.92 -10.42 -6.15
N GLU A 398 -6.55 -10.55 -4.88
CA GLU A 398 -5.20 -10.93 -4.48
C GLU A 398 -4.77 -12.28 -5.05
N ASN A 399 -5.64 -13.31 -4.94
CA ASN A 399 -5.34 -14.62 -5.50
C ASN A 399 -5.04 -14.55 -7.00
N THR A 400 -5.67 -13.62 -7.72
CA THR A 400 -5.42 -13.44 -9.15
C THR A 400 -4.18 -12.61 -9.43
N MET A 401 -3.88 -11.62 -8.59
CA MET A 401 -2.59 -10.93 -8.65
C MET A 401 -1.44 -11.91 -8.38
N ASP A 402 -1.58 -12.79 -7.39
CA ASP A 402 -0.58 -13.82 -7.08
C ASP A 402 -0.38 -14.79 -8.26
N VAL A 403 -1.47 -15.23 -8.89
CA VAL A 403 -1.42 -16.05 -10.12
C VAL A 403 -0.77 -15.28 -11.28
N ALA A 404 -1.16 -14.03 -11.53
CA ALA A 404 -0.59 -13.21 -12.60
C ALA A 404 0.92 -12.98 -12.39
N MET A 405 1.34 -12.73 -11.15
CA MET A 405 2.75 -12.57 -10.79
C MET A 405 3.53 -13.88 -10.87
N LEU A 406 2.89 -15.02 -10.58
CA LEU A 406 3.51 -16.35 -10.72
C LEU A 406 3.79 -16.68 -12.20
N PHE A 407 2.86 -16.35 -13.10
CA PHE A 407 2.99 -16.59 -14.53
C PHE A 407 3.77 -15.49 -15.28
N ASN A 408 4.39 -14.53 -14.58
CA ASN A 408 5.08 -13.37 -15.16
C ASN A 408 4.20 -12.66 -16.20
N THR A 409 2.92 -12.43 -15.88
CA THR A 409 1.98 -11.72 -16.77
C THR A 409 2.44 -10.30 -17.08
N PHE A 410 3.23 -9.70 -16.19
CA PHE A 410 3.77 -8.35 -16.33
C PHE A 410 5.30 -8.37 -16.44
N ASN A 411 5.82 -7.55 -17.34
CA ASN A 411 7.22 -7.16 -17.49
C ASN A 411 7.59 -5.99 -16.53
N ILE A 412 6.98 -5.94 -15.35
CA ILE A 412 7.26 -4.94 -14.30
C ILE A 412 7.85 -5.62 -13.07
N VAL A 413 8.83 -4.97 -12.46
CA VAL A 413 9.31 -5.26 -11.11
C VAL A 413 8.99 -4.07 -10.21
N PHE A 414 8.35 -4.30 -9.07
CA PHE A 414 8.17 -3.27 -8.05
C PHE A 414 9.27 -3.37 -7.00
N THR A 415 9.77 -2.22 -6.51
CA THR A 415 10.66 -2.22 -5.33
C THR A 415 9.97 -2.79 -4.09
N GLU A 416 8.65 -2.58 -3.98
CA GLU A 416 7.77 -3.18 -2.98
C GLU A 416 6.50 -3.76 -3.63
N PRO A 417 6.49 -5.06 -4.01
CA PRO A 417 5.36 -5.67 -4.70
C PRO A 417 4.08 -5.72 -3.84
N GLU A 418 4.19 -5.69 -2.51
CA GLU A 418 3.04 -5.77 -1.60
C GLU A 418 2.01 -4.65 -1.82
N PHE A 419 2.45 -3.47 -2.25
CA PHE A 419 1.56 -2.33 -2.55
C PHE A 419 0.57 -2.62 -3.69
N PHE A 420 0.94 -3.50 -4.62
CA PHE A 420 0.21 -3.78 -5.86
C PHE A 420 -0.35 -5.20 -5.93
N ARG A 421 -0.17 -5.99 -4.85
CA ARG A 421 -0.84 -7.29 -4.71
C ARG A 421 -2.34 -7.16 -4.42
N VAL A 422 -2.82 -5.95 -4.11
CA VAL A 422 -4.15 -5.67 -3.54
C VAL A 422 -5.15 -5.17 -4.56
#